data_AF-A0A1C6DZ95-F1
#
_entry.id   AF-A0A1C6DZ95-F1
#
_cell.length_a   1.000
_cell.length_b   1.000
_cell.length_c   1.000
_cell.angle_alpha   90.00
_cell.angle_beta   90.00
_cell.angle_gamma   90.00
#
_symmetry.space_group_name_H-M   'P 1'
#
loop_
_entity.id
_entity.type
_entity.pdbx_description
1 polymer ?
#
loop_
_entity_poly.entity_id
_entity_poly.type
_entity_poly.pdbx_seq_one_letter_code
_entity_poly.pdbx_strand_id
1 'polypeptide(L)'
;MPGNASIILYLGQEKPDTPCTVPNVVGKSASEANKAITNAGLIMKVTGTTTASSGNVYAITQSLPAGTEVAAGTVVTVQFGDNSVLD
;
A
#
# COMPACT_ATOMS: atom_id res chain seq x y z
N MET A 1 24.49 -26.64 10.70
CA MET A 1 24.04 -25.93 9.48
C MET A 1 23.48 -24.58 9.91
N PRO A 2 23.92 -23.46 9.29
CA PRO A 2 23.67 -22.10 9.75
C PRO A 2 22.31 -21.55 9.27
N GLY A 3 21.75 -20.63 10.06
CA GLY A 3 21.13 -19.39 9.59
C GLY A 3 19.91 -19.46 8.67
N ASN A 4 18.73 -19.52 9.25
CA ASN A 4 17.56 -18.79 8.77
C ASN A 4 16.59 -18.58 9.93
N ALA A 5 16.92 -17.59 10.75
CA ALA A 5 16.00 -17.02 11.72
C ALA A 5 14.80 -16.42 10.96
N SER A 6 13.71 -17.15 10.87
CA SER A 6 12.41 -16.57 10.56
C SER A 6 11.89 -15.93 11.83
N ILE A 7 12.40 -14.73 12.13
CA ILE A 7 11.85 -13.86 13.15
C ILE A 7 10.54 -13.33 12.57
N ILE A 8 9.45 -14.02 12.86
CA ILE A 8 8.11 -13.48 12.67
C ILE A 8 7.90 -12.52 13.84
N LEU A 9 8.34 -11.29 13.63
CA LEU A 9 8.14 -10.19 14.56
C LEU A 9 6.71 -9.66 14.41
N TYR A 10 5.78 -10.15 15.22
CA TYR A 10 4.62 -9.34 15.59
C TYR A 10 4.44 -9.38 17.12
N LEU A 11 4.73 -8.22 17.71
CA LEU A 11 4.59 -7.90 19.12
C LEU A 11 3.12 -8.02 19.55
N GLY A 12 2.89 -8.58 20.73
CA GLY A 12 1.77 -8.17 21.59
C GLY A 12 0.54 -9.05 21.55
N GLN A 13 0.25 -9.64 22.71
CA GLN A 13 -0.99 -10.32 23.07
C GLN A 13 -2.26 -9.48 22.77
N GLU A 14 -3.29 -10.17 22.27
CA GLU A 14 -4.72 -9.96 22.54
C GLU A 14 -5.29 -8.53 22.51
N LYS A 15 -5.83 -8.16 21.35
CA LYS A 15 -7.22 -7.70 21.21
C LYS A 15 -7.79 -8.30 19.92
N PRO A 16 -9.11 -8.56 19.83
CA PRO A 16 -9.74 -8.98 18.58
C PRO A 16 -9.84 -7.75 17.65
N ASP A 17 -8.70 -7.29 17.18
CA ASP A 17 -8.52 -6.23 16.19
C ASP A 17 -8.07 -6.93 14.91
N THR A 18 -9.03 -7.46 14.14
CA THR A 18 -8.76 -8.18 12.89
C THR A 18 -7.81 -7.37 12.02
N PRO A 19 -6.58 -7.86 11.73
CA PRO A 19 -5.63 -7.11 10.93
C PRO A 19 -6.16 -6.95 9.50
N CYS A 20 -5.95 -5.77 8.94
CA CYS A 20 -6.28 -5.44 7.57
C CYS A 20 -5.08 -5.75 6.67
N THR A 21 -5.30 -6.51 5.60
CA THR A 21 -4.26 -6.81 4.63
C THR A 21 -4.08 -5.64 3.66
N VAL A 22 -2.85 -5.17 3.51
CA VAL A 22 -2.51 -4.12 2.55
C VAL A 22 -2.69 -4.66 1.12
N PRO A 23 -3.56 -4.06 0.29
CA PRO A 23 -3.74 -4.50 -1.09
C PRO A 23 -2.56 -4.06 -1.97
N ASN A 24 -2.35 -4.78 -3.08
CA ASN A 24 -1.44 -4.32 -4.13
C ASN A 24 -2.11 -3.22 -4.95
N VAL A 25 -1.53 -2.03 -4.92
CA VAL A 25 -1.98 -0.88 -5.70
C VAL A 25 -0.96 -0.41 -6.73
N VAL A 26 0.27 -0.94 -6.72
CA VAL A 26 1.28 -0.65 -7.76
C VAL A 26 0.72 -1.00 -9.14
N GLY A 27 0.92 -0.10 -10.10
CA GLY A 27 0.39 -0.19 -11.47
C GLY A 27 -1.08 0.20 -11.62
N LYS A 28 -1.79 0.50 -10.52
CA LYS A 28 -3.19 0.95 -10.56
C LYS A 28 -3.30 2.47 -10.61
N SER A 29 -4.43 2.94 -11.12
CA SER A 29 -4.79 4.36 -11.09
C SER A 29 -5.09 4.82 -9.66
N ALA A 30 -4.98 6.12 -9.38
CA ALA A 30 -5.26 6.68 -8.05
C ALA A 30 -6.67 6.31 -7.52
N SER A 31 -7.67 6.28 -8.39
CA SER A 31 -9.04 5.88 -8.04
C SER A 31 -9.13 4.40 -7.62
N GLU A 32 -8.49 3.50 -8.37
CA GLU A 32 -8.47 2.07 -8.07
C GLU A 32 -7.67 1.75 -6.81
N ALA A 33 -6.52 2.42 -6.64
CA ALA A 33 -5.70 2.32 -5.44
C ALA A 33 -6.49 2.77 -4.19
N ASN A 34 -7.15 3.92 -4.28
CA ASN A 34 -8.00 4.45 -3.21
C ASN A 34 -9.12 3.47 -2.85
N LYS A 35 -9.82 2.94 -3.86
CA LYS A 35 -10.90 1.95 -3.64
C LYS A 35 -10.39 0.68 -2.98
N ALA A 36 -9.21 0.18 -3.35
CA ALA A 36 -8.64 -1.02 -2.76
C ALA A 36 -8.26 -0.80 -1.29
N ILE A 37 -7.56 0.30 -1.00
CA ILE A 37 -7.08 0.63 0.35
C ILE A 37 -8.27 0.92 1.28
N THR A 38 -9.26 1.70 0.83
CA THR A 38 -10.45 1.99 1.63
C THR A 38 -11.32 0.74 1.83
N ASN A 39 -11.45 -0.16 0.84
CA ASN A 39 -12.11 -1.46 1.05
C ASN A 39 -11.40 -2.32 2.09
N ALA A 40 -10.08 -2.24 2.16
CA ALA A 40 -9.30 -2.92 3.18
C ALA A 40 -9.42 -2.27 4.56
N GLY A 41 -10.16 -1.15 4.72
CA GLY A 41 -10.25 -0.42 5.99
C GLY A 41 -8.98 0.36 6.33
N LEU A 42 -8.18 0.69 5.32
CA LEU A 42 -6.92 1.42 5.44
C LEU A 42 -7.06 2.84 4.90
N ILE A 43 -6.08 3.70 5.22
CA ILE A 43 -6.07 5.09 4.78
C ILE A 43 -5.02 5.26 3.69
N MET A 44 -5.40 5.73 2.51
CA MET A 44 -4.44 6.00 1.44
C MET A 44 -3.87 7.42 1.57
N LYS A 45 -2.54 7.54 1.49
CA LYS A 45 -1.84 8.82 1.35
C LYS A 45 -1.16 8.87 -0.02
N VAL A 46 -1.58 9.81 -0.86
CA VAL A 46 -0.99 10.03 -2.19
C VAL A 46 0.27 10.88 -2.04
N THR A 47 1.37 10.45 -2.65
CA THR A 47 2.60 11.23 -2.80
C THR A 47 3.10 11.15 -4.25
N GLY A 48 4.03 12.03 -4.64
CA GLY A 48 4.58 12.06 -6.01
C GLY A 48 4.06 13.22 -6.85
N THR A 49 4.20 13.11 -8.16
CA THR A 49 3.86 14.17 -9.12
C THR A 49 2.38 14.50 -8.96
N THR A 50 2.07 15.76 -8.63
CA THR A 50 0.76 16.24 -8.15
C THR A 50 -0.37 16.16 -9.17
N THR A 51 -0.13 15.59 -10.35
CA THR A 51 -1.10 15.44 -11.43
C THR A 51 -1.72 14.04 -11.48
N ALA A 52 -2.15 13.49 -10.34
CA ALA A 52 -3.01 12.28 -10.31
C ALA A 52 -4.33 12.44 -11.12
N SER A 53 -4.60 13.66 -11.60
CA SER A 53 -5.72 14.02 -12.48
C SER A 53 -5.43 13.82 -13.98
N SER A 54 -4.16 13.69 -14.38
CA SER A 54 -3.82 13.31 -15.76
C SER A 54 -4.04 11.81 -15.88
N GLY A 55 -4.89 11.37 -16.81
CA GLY A 55 -5.30 9.97 -16.97
C GLY A 55 -4.19 8.93 -17.25
N ASN A 56 -2.92 9.34 -17.16
CA ASN A 56 -1.72 8.51 -17.37
C ASN A 56 -0.89 8.36 -16.09
N VAL A 57 -1.46 8.65 -14.91
CA VAL A 57 -0.77 8.54 -13.63
C VAL A 57 -1.13 7.24 -12.92
N TYR A 58 -0.09 6.45 -12.64
CA TYR A 58 -0.18 5.15 -12.02
C TYR A 58 0.64 5.12 -10.74
N ALA A 59 0.25 4.26 -9.80
CA ALA A 59 1.05 4.01 -8.61
C ALA A 59 2.37 3.35 -9.01
N ILE A 60 3.48 4.01 -8.75
CA ILE A 60 4.83 3.51 -9.02
C ILE A 60 5.32 2.66 -7.86
N THR A 61 5.04 3.11 -6.63
CA THR A 61 5.46 2.43 -5.40
C THR A 61 4.44 2.62 -4.28
N GLN A 62 4.47 1.72 -3.31
CA GLN A 62 3.71 1.83 -2.06
C GLN A 62 4.65 1.58 -0.88
N SER A 63 4.46 2.31 0.22
CA SER A 63 5.32 2.22 1.40
C SER A 63 5.18 0.90 2.16
N LEU A 64 3.99 0.30 2.12
CA LEU A 64 3.72 -1.00 2.71
C LEU A 64 3.55 -2.03 1.59
N PRO A 65 4.30 -3.14 1.57
CA PRO A 65 4.17 -4.13 0.52
C PRO A 65 2.80 -4.82 0.57
N ALA A 66 2.32 -5.27 -0.59
CA ALA A 66 1.08 -6.02 -0.69
C ALA A 66 1.15 -7.32 0.14
N GLY A 67 0.05 -7.66 0.81
CA GLY A 67 -0.02 -8.83 1.69
C GLY A 67 0.49 -8.58 3.10
N THR A 68 0.96 -7.36 3.41
CA THR A 68 1.34 -7.00 4.79
C THR A 68 0.09 -6.88 5.67
N GLU A 69 0.13 -7.47 6.85
CA GLU A 69 -0.91 -7.32 7.86
C GLU A 69 -0.62 -6.09 8.72
N VAL A 70 -1.57 -5.15 8.74
CA VAL A 70 -1.48 -3.92 9.52
C VAL A 70 -2.79 -3.68 10.26
N ALA A 71 -2.75 -2.83 11.29
CA ALA A 71 -3.98 -2.43 11.99
C ALA A 71 -4.92 -1.66 11.05
N ALA A 72 -6.23 -1.83 11.23
CA ALA A 72 -7.22 -1.00 10.55
C ALA A 72 -6.94 0.49 10.79
N GLY A 73 -7.14 1.33 9.77
CA GLY A 73 -6.82 2.76 9.82
C GLY A 73 -5.32 3.08 9.65
N THR A 74 -4.46 2.10 9.37
CA THR A 74 -3.06 2.36 9.01
C THR A 74 -2.97 3.17 7.72
N VAL A 75 -2.03 4.13 7.70
CA VAL A 75 -1.80 4.99 6.54
C VAL A 75 -0.82 4.32 5.57
N VAL A 76 -1.33 3.94 4.40
CA VAL A 76 -0.55 3.41 3.28
C VAL A 76 -0.19 4.58 2.38
N THR A 77 1.10 4.94 2.35
CA THR A 77 1.58 5.97 1.41
C THR A 77 1.85 5.33 0.05
N VAL A 78 1.30 5.92 -1.00
CA VAL A 78 1.38 5.43 -2.38
C VAL A 78 1.94 6.55 -3.23
N GLN A 79 3.07 6.27 -3.87
CA GLN A 79 3.68 7.20 -4.79
C GLN A 79 3.12 6.98 -6.19
N PHE A 80 2.69 8.07 -6.81
CA PHE A 80 2.18 8.10 -8.17
C PHE A 80 3.13 8.86 -9.09
N GLY A 81 3.19 8.43 -10.34
CA GLY A 81 3.97 9.06 -11.39
C GLY A 81 3.34 8.84 -12.75
N ASP A 82 3.70 9.71 -13.68
CA ASP A 82 3.31 9.59 -15.07
C ASP A 82 4.12 8.48 -15.74
N ASN A 83 3.44 7.53 -16.36
CA ASN A 83 4.11 6.56 -17.25
C ASN A 83 4.35 7.14 -18.66
N SER A 84 4.21 8.46 -18.81
CA SER A 84 4.27 9.16 -20.10
C SER A 84 5.72 9.39 -20.59
N VAL A 85 6.74 8.99 -19.83
CA VAL A 85 8.16 9.20 -20.19
C VAL A 85 8.78 8.07 -21.03
N LEU A 86 7.97 7.34 -21.79
CA LEU A 86 8.41 6.24 -22.65
C LEU A 86 8.05 6.41 -24.15
N ASP A 87 7.65 7.61 -24.59
CA ASP A 87 7.56 7.95 -26.02
C ASP A 87 8.65 8.96 -26.42
#